data_AF-A0A4S8XN51-F1
#
_entry.id   AF-A0A4S8XN51-F1
#
_cell.length_a   1.000
_cell.length_b   1.000
_cell.length_c   1.000
_cell.angle_alpha   90.00
_cell.angle_beta   90.00
_cell.angle_gamma   90.00
#
_symmetry.space_group_name_H-M   'P 1'
#
loop_
_entity.id
_entity.type
_entity.pdbx_description
1 polymer ?
#
loop_
_entity_poly.entity_id
_entity_poly.type
_entity_poly.pdbx_seq_one_letter_code
_entity_poly.pdbx_strand_id
1 'polypeptide(L)'
;MANNGSIKYCVNWNNTETVTSSQRVLIARALQKSMQEWVDVLVGFDGFPLTTVDVNVVSYAAKSVNQIQGDTTGLDINTVTQNSKGEPECDPRCYRTKYLDSKTGMSECPGGDKSSYDMVLRLETMPTYPGINILGIATKDWQHFPDGPIGNQGGFLMIRPDYIIHVAEFDAWMLRDWWRKTKAHRNW
;
A
#
# COMPACT_ATOMS: atom_id res chain seq x y z
N MET A 1 8.53 4.36 15.18
CA MET A 1 7.88 4.21 13.87
C MET A 1 6.40 3.91 14.07
N ALA A 2 5.52 4.34 13.16
CA ALA A 2 4.08 4.09 13.28
C ALA A 2 3.74 2.61 13.07
N ASN A 3 2.64 2.14 13.68
CA ASN A 3 2.06 0.79 13.52
C ASN A 3 3.00 -0.40 13.78
N ASN A 4 4.13 -0.20 14.47
CA ASN A 4 5.07 -1.25 14.86
C ASN A 4 5.49 -2.21 13.72
N GLY A 5 5.66 -1.69 12.50
CA GLY A 5 6.03 -2.50 11.34
C GLY A 5 4.86 -3.16 10.62
N SER A 6 3.62 -2.74 10.86
CA SER A 6 2.47 -3.16 10.06
C SER A 6 2.06 -2.13 9.01
N ILE A 7 1.71 -2.61 7.82
CA ILE A 7 1.21 -1.82 6.69
C ILE A 7 -0.13 -2.39 6.23
N LYS A 8 -1.16 -1.53 6.20
CA LYS A 8 -2.50 -1.88 5.71
C LYS A 8 -2.65 -1.49 4.24
N TYR A 9 -3.20 -2.38 3.43
CA TYR A 9 -3.46 -2.18 2.01
C TYR A 9 -4.95 -2.14 1.73
N CYS A 10 -5.31 -1.28 0.78
CA CYS A 10 -6.57 -1.35 0.07
C CYS A 10 -6.34 -1.75 -1.40
N VAL A 11 -7.19 -2.62 -1.94
CA VAL A 11 -7.09 -3.11 -3.33
C VAL A 11 -8.19 -2.50 -4.18
N ASN A 12 -7.82 -1.69 -5.17
CA ASN A 12 -8.71 -1.24 -6.24
C ASN A 12 -8.83 -2.34 -7.29
N TRP A 13 -9.99 -2.99 -7.35
CA TRP A 13 -10.33 -3.98 -8.36
C TRP A 13 -11.14 -3.34 -9.49
N ASN A 14 -10.45 -2.99 -10.57
CA ASN A 14 -11.07 -2.38 -11.76
C ASN A 14 -11.29 -3.41 -12.86
N ASN A 15 -12.10 -4.43 -12.58
CA ASN A 15 -12.50 -5.46 -13.54
C ASN A 15 -13.96 -5.86 -13.28
N THR A 16 -14.59 -6.58 -14.21
CA THR A 16 -15.90 -7.21 -14.09
C THR A 16 -15.84 -8.62 -13.51
N GLU A 17 -14.68 -9.29 -13.58
CA GLU A 17 -14.44 -10.60 -13.00
C GLU A 17 -14.50 -10.58 -11.47
N THR A 18 -14.57 -11.77 -10.88
CA THR A 18 -14.61 -11.97 -9.43
C THR A 18 -13.24 -12.30 -8.87
N VAL A 19 -12.98 -11.87 -7.64
CA VAL A 19 -11.80 -12.15 -6.82
C VAL A 19 -12.15 -13.25 -5.82
N THR A 20 -11.63 -14.46 -6.01
CA THR A 20 -11.86 -15.59 -5.11
C THR A 20 -11.03 -15.47 -3.82
N SER A 21 -11.40 -16.21 -2.78
CA SER A 21 -10.60 -16.27 -1.53
C SER A 21 -9.16 -16.73 -1.79
N SER A 22 -8.94 -17.72 -2.66
CA SER A 22 -7.59 -18.18 -3.00
C SER A 22 -6.78 -17.11 -3.73
N GLN A 23 -7.41 -16.34 -4.62
CA GLN A 23 -6.76 -15.21 -5.28
C GLN A 23 -6.45 -14.08 -4.28
N ARG A 24 -7.31 -13.80 -3.31
CA ARG A 24 -7.01 -12.83 -2.23
C ARG A 24 -5.79 -13.23 -1.41
N VAL A 25 -5.64 -14.52 -1.11
CA VAL A 25 -4.43 -15.04 -0.43
C VAL A 25 -3.18 -14.81 -1.29
N LEU A 26 -3.26 -14.99 -2.61
CA LEU A 26 -2.14 -14.70 -3.51
C LEU A 26 -1.79 -13.21 -3.53
N ILE A 27 -2.78 -12.32 -3.56
CA ILE A 27 -2.57 -10.86 -3.49
C ILE A 27 -1.87 -10.49 -2.19
N ALA A 28 -2.36 -10.96 -1.05
CA ALA A 28 -1.75 -10.68 0.25
C ALA A 28 -0.30 -11.19 0.33
N ARG A 29 -0.05 -12.41 -0.15
CA ARG A 29 1.31 -12.99 -0.21
C ARG A 29 2.25 -12.19 -1.12
N ALA A 30 1.76 -11.73 -2.27
CA ALA A 30 2.51 -10.91 -3.19
C ALA A 30 2.95 -9.59 -2.57
N LEU A 31 1.99 -8.89 -1.94
CA LEU A 31 2.26 -7.63 -1.24
C LEU A 31 3.21 -7.82 -0.07
N GLN A 32 3.01 -8.87 0.72
CA GLN A 32 3.91 -9.24 1.82
C GLN A 32 5.34 -9.45 1.34
N LYS A 33 5.53 -10.28 0.31
CA LYS A 33 6.86 -10.53 -0.27
C LYS A 33 7.48 -9.23 -0.78
N SER A 34 6.69 -8.43 -1.50
CA SER A 34 7.17 -7.17 -2.06
C SER A 34 7.67 -6.21 -1.00
N MET A 35 6.90 -6.02 0.06
CA MET A 35 7.23 -5.06 1.10
C MET A 35 8.39 -5.57 1.96
N GLN A 36 8.45 -6.88 2.21
CA GLN A 36 9.56 -7.49 2.93
C GLN A 36 10.88 -7.29 2.17
N GLU A 37 10.91 -7.46 0.84
CA GLU A 37 12.13 -7.23 0.06
C GLU A 37 12.66 -5.79 0.20
N TRP A 38 11.77 -4.79 0.28
CA TRP A 38 12.17 -3.40 0.57
C TRP A 38 12.66 -3.23 2.00
N VAL A 39 12.02 -3.87 2.97
CA VAL A 39 12.43 -3.80 4.39
C VAL A 39 13.79 -4.47 4.60
N ASP A 40 14.04 -5.59 3.94
CA ASP A 40 15.30 -6.34 4.00
C ASP A 40 16.52 -5.49 3.59
N VAL A 41 16.35 -4.51 2.71
CA VAL A 41 17.40 -3.54 2.35
C VAL A 41 17.90 -2.75 3.57
N LEU A 42 16.99 -2.45 4.51
CA LEU A 42 17.25 -1.64 5.70
C LEU A 42 17.55 -2.48 6.94
N VAL A 43 17.28 -3.78 6.94
CA VAL A 43 17.58 -4.65 8.09
C VAL A 43 19.07 -4.60 8.42
N GLY A 44 19.39 -4.24 9.67
CA GLY A 44 20.77 -4.08 10.15
C GLY A 44 21.48 -2.82 9.66
N PHE A 45 20.83 -1.96 8.88
CA PHE A 45 21.40 -0.73 8.35
C PHE A 45 21.11 0.47 9.25
N ASP A 46 22.16 1.16 9.72
CA ASP A 46 22.10 2.45 10.45
C ASP A 46 21.03 2.52 11.58
N GLY A 47 20.91 1.43 12.34
CA GLY A 47 19.98 1.34 13.48
C GLY A 47 18.50 1.27 13.09
N PHE A 48 18.17 0.90 11.86
CA PHE A 48 16.79 0.68 11.45
C PHE A 48 16.09 -0.33 12.38
N PRO A 49 14.91 0.01 12.93
CA PRO A 49 14.36 -0.72 14.08
C PRO A 49 13.53 -1.96 13.72
N LEU A 50 13.25 -2.22 12.44
CA LEU A 50 12.47 -3.39 12.02
C LEU A 50 13.33 -4.44 11.35
N THR A 51 12.98 -5.69 11.60
CA THR A 51 13.49 -6.87 10.90
C THR A 51 12.45 -7.48 9.96
N THR A 52 11.17 -7.24 10.24
CA THR A 52 10.04 -7.76 9.48
C THR A 52 8.99 -6.69 9.30
N VAL A 53 8.11 -6.91 8.33
CA VAL A 53 6.92 -6.09 8.10
C VAL A 53 5.69 -6.96 7.96
N ASP A 54 4.59 -6.56 8.59
CA ASP A 54 3.33 -7.28 8.53
C ASP A 54 2.38 -6.56 7.57
N VAL A 55 2.08 -7.20 6.44
CA VAL A 55 1.18 -6.65 5.43
C VAL A 55 -0.23 -7.20 5.59
N ASN A 56 -1.21 -6.30 5.73
CA ASN A 56 -2.61 -6.64 5.89
C ASN A 56 -3.44 -6.03 4.76
N VAL A 57 -4.15 -6.86 3.99
CA VAL A 57 -5.18 -6.35 3.07
C VAL A 57 -6.47 -6.20 3.86
N VAL A 58 -6.89 -4.96 4.11
CA VAL A 58 -8.03 -4.65 4.99
C VAL A 58 -9.28 -4.22 4.23
N SER A 59 -9.11 -3.78 2.98
CA SER A 59 -10.22 -3.29 2.18
C SER A 59 -10.05 -3.53 0.69
N TYR A 60 -11.18 -3.61 0.01
CA TYR A 60 -11.30 -3.72 -1.44
C TYR A 60 -12.22 -2.62 -1.95
N ALA A 61 -11.88 -2.02 -3.08
CA ALA A 61 -12.81 -1.25 -3.88
C ALA A 61 -13.21 -2.05 -5.11
N ALA A 62 -14.50 -2.28 -5.31
CA ALA A 62 -15.03 -3.08 -6.42
C ALA A 62 -16.33 -2.48 -6.95
N LYS A 63 -16.78 -2.91 -8.13
CA LYS A 63 -18.08 -2.46 -8.70
C LYS A 63 -19.26 -3.06 -7.93
N SER A 64 -19.08 -4.22 -7.31
CA SER A 64 -20.09 -4.89 -6.49
C SER A 64 -19.43 -5.74 -5.40
N VAL A 65 -20.10 -5.85 -4.25
CA VAL A 65 -19.69 -6.72 -3.14
C VAL A 65 -19.56 -8.18 -3.59
N ASN A 66 -20.43 -8.61 -4.52
CA ASN A 66 -20.44 -9.97 -5.06
C ASN A 66 -19.18 -10.32 -5.87
N GLN A 67 -18.37 -9.32 -6.25
CA GLN A 67 -17.09 -9.60 -6.90
C GLN A 67 -16.05 -10.14 -5.93
N ILE A 68 -16.19 -9.88 -4.62
CA ILE A 68 -15.24 -10.37 -3.63
C ILE A 68 -15.82 -11.63 -2.98
N GLN A 69 -15.39 -12.80 -3.45
CA GLN A 69 -15.98 -14.08 -3.10
C GLN A 69 -15.32 -14.74 -1.89
N GLY A 70 -16.08 -15.63 -1.24
CA GLY A 70 -15.67 -16.38 -0.05
C GLY A 70 -15.89 -15.59 1.24
N ASP A 71 -15.16 -15.93 2.29
CA ASP A 71 -15.28 -15.22 3.57
C ASP A 71 -14.67 -13.81 3.49
N THR A 72 -15.50 -12.79 3.67
CA THR A 72 -15.12 -11.37 3.69
C THR A 72 -15.15 -10.78 5.09
N THR A 73 -15.22 -11.62 6.13
CA THR A 73 -15.17 -11.18 7.53
C THR A 73 -13.91 -10.36 7.78
N GLY A 74 -14.10 -9.15 8.29
CA GLY A 74 -13.00 -8.22 8.57
C GLY A 74 -12.49 -7.42 7.37
N LEU A 75 -13.05 -7.60 6.17
CA LEU A 75 -12.78 -6.75 5.02
C LEU A 75 -13.85 -5.67 4.87
N ASP A 76 -13.39 -4.46 4.58
CA ASP A 76 -14.25 -3.39 4.12
C ASP A 76 -14.32 -3.37 2.59
N ILE A 77 -15.52 -3.55 2.03
CA ILE A 77 -15.72 -3.59 0.58
C ILE A 77 -16.43 -2.32 0.15
N ASN A 78 -15.66 -1.39 -0.38
CA ASN A 78 -16.16 -0.13 -0.90
C ASN A 78 -16.71 -0.31 -2.32
N THR A 79 -17.99 -0.05 -2.51
CA THR A 79 -18.63 -0.03 -3.84
C THR A 79 -19.20 1.33 -4.21
N VAL A 80 -19.08 2.32 -3.32
CA VAL A 80 -19.73 3.63 -3.48
C VAL A 80 -18.78 4.68 -4.03
N THR A 81 -17.49 4.61 -3.71
CA THR A 81 -16.52 5.58 -4.20
C THR A 81 -16.00 5.16 -5.57
N GLN A 82 -16.07 6.09 -6.50
CA GLN A 82 -15.47 5.98 -7.82
C GLN A 82 -14.50 7.13 -8.03
N ASN A 83 -13.45 6.87 -8.82
CA ASN A 83 -12.55 7.94 -9.25
C ASN A 83 -13.18 8.75 -10.40
N SER A 84 -12.47 9.77 -10.90
CA SER A 84 -12.95 10.64 -12.00
C SER A 84 -13.26 9.90 -13.32
N LYS A 85 -12.82 8.65 -13.46
CA LYS A 85 -13.08 7.77 -14.62
C LYS A 85 -14.23 6.78 -14.38
N GLY A 86 -14.90 6.85 -13.22
CA GLY A 86 -15.98 5.91 -12.86
C GLY A 86 -15.49 4.54 -12.40
N GLU A 87 -14.20 4.37 -12.14
CA GLU A 87 -13.63 3.10 -11.67
C GLU A 87 -13.71 3.02 -10.14
N PRO A 88 -13.90 1.82 -9.56
CA PRO A 88 -13.87 1.64 -8.11
C PRO A 88 -12.60 2.20 -7.48
N GLU A 89 -12.76 2.93 -6.37
CA GLU A 89 -11.64 3.53 -5.66
C GLU A 89 -11.76 3.31 -4.14
N CYS A 90 -10.64 2.96 -3.50
CA CYS A 90 -10.51 2.92 -2.05
C CYS A 90 -10.97 4.26 -1.46
N ASP A 91 -11.78 4.23 -0.38
CA ASP A 91 -12.36 5.45 0.16
C ASP A 91 -11.24 6.41 0.60
N PRO A 92 -11.08 7.58 -0.05
CA PRO A 92 -10.01 8.49 0.25
C PRO A 92 -10.11 9.08 1.66
N ARG A 93 -11.24 8.95 2.35
CA ARG A 93 -11.41 9.28 3.78
C ARG A 93 -10.76 8.25 4.71
N CYS A 94 -10.39 7.08 4.21
CA CYS A 94 -9.72 6.04 4.97
C CYS A 94 -8.20 5.99 4.74
N TYR A 95 -7.66 6.91 3.95
CA TYR A 95 -6.23 6.99 3.72
C TYR A 95 -5.51 7.55 4.95
N ARG A 96 -4.70 6.71 5.61
CA ARG A 96 -4.14 7.01 6.95
C ARG A 96 -3.25 8.25 6.96
N THR A 97 -2.52 8.54 5.87
CA THR A 97 -1.61 9.68 5.80
C THR A 97 -2.31 11.01 6.09
N LYS A 98 -3.60 11.14 5.75
CA LYS A 98 -4.41 12.34 6.04
C LYS A 98 -4.58 12.62 7.53
N TYR A 99 -4.38 11.60 8.35
CA TYR A 99 -4.65 11.65 9.78
C TYR A 99 -3.37 11.59 10.63
N LEU A 100 -2.17 11.64 10.03
CA LEU A 100 -0.91 11.57 10.77
C LEU A 100 -0.78 12.66 11.83
N ASP A 101 -1.29 13.87 11.55
CA ASP A 101 -1.29 15.02 12.46
C ASP A 101 -2.71 15.42 12.93
N SER A 102 -3.71 14.56 12.67
CA SER A 102 -5.11 14.89 12.98
C SER A 102 -5.41 14.76 14.48
N LYS A 103 -6.04 15.79 15.03
CA LYS A 103 -6.59 15.78 16.41
C LYS A 103 -7.93 15.05 16.52
N THR A 104 -8.68 14.96 15.42
CA THR A 104 -9.98 14.30 15.37
C THR A 104 -9.88 12.81 15.01
N GLY A 105 -8.67 12.35 14.67
CA GLY A 105 -8.44 10.99 14.20
C GLY A 105 -9.20 10.71 12.91
N MET A 106 -9.49 9.43 12.65
CA MET A 106 -10.16 8.97 11.43
C MET A 106 -11.69 8.99 11.51
N SER A 107 -12.27 10.05 12.07
CA SER A 107 -13.74 10.15 12.25
C SER A 107 -14.52 10.16 10.93
N GLU A 108 -13.88 10.49 9.81
CA GLU A 108 -14.50 10.55 8.48
C GLU A 108 -14.42 9.22 7.72
N CYS A 109 -13.56 8.28 8.15
CA CYS A 109 -13.47 6.96 7.55
C CYS A 109 -14.66 6.13 8.04
N PRO A 110 -15.56 5.64 7.15
CA PRO A 110 -16.76 4.93 7.57
C PRO A 110 -16.48 3.70 8.44
N GLY A 111 -15.41 2.95 8.16
CA GLY A 111 -14.99 1.80 8.95
C GLY A 111 -13.92 2.10 10.01
N GLY A 112 -13.61 3.38 10.25
CA GLY A 112 -12.62 3.83 11.22
C GLY A 112 -11.25 3.17 11.01
N ASP A 113 -10.49 2.98 12.09
CA ASP A 113 -9.13 2.41 12.00
C ASP A 113 -9.10 0.96 11.45
N LYS A 114 -10.20 0.22 11.50
CA LYS A 114 -10.22 -1.13 10.90
C LYS A 114 -10.13 -1.07 9.37
N SER A 115 -10.67 0.00 8.78
CA SER A 115 -10.64 0.25 7.34
C SER A 115 -9.54 1.21 6.88
N SER A 116 -8.69 1.73 7.79
CA SER A 116 -7.54 2.55 7.36
C SER A 116 -6.64 1.75 6.46
N TYR A 117 -6.13 2.40 5.42
CA TYR A 117 -5.06 1.86 4.62
C TYR A 117 -3.92 2.87 4.47
N ASP A 118 -2.72 2.33 4.32
CA ASP A 118 -1.47 3.02 4.09
C ASP A 118 -1.13 3.11 2.60
N MET A 119 -1.47 2.06 1.87
CA MET A 119 -1.05 1.88 0.48
C MET A 119 -2.24 1.38 -0.35
N VAL A 120 -2.30 1.78 -1.62
CA VAL A 120 -3.30 1.27 -2.57
C VAL A 120 -2.61 0.39 -3.60
N LEU A 121 -3.13 -0.82 -3.79
CA LEU A 121 -2.82 -1.66 -4.94
C LEU A 121 -3.91 -1.48 -6.00
N ARG A 122 -3.53 -1.14 -7.23
CA ARG A 122 -4.47 -1.13 -8.37
C ARG A 122 -4.31 -2.41 -9.19
N LEU A 123 -5.41 -3.12 -9.40
CA LEU A 123 -5.46 -4.33 -10.21
C LEU A 123 -6.57 -4.21 -11.27
N GLU A 124 -6.18 -4.40 -12.52
CA GLU A 124 -7.10 -4.53 -13.66
C GLU A 124 -7.26 -5.98 -14.08
N THR A 125 -6.30 -6.84 -13.74
CA THR A 125 -6.33 -8.29 -13.97
C THR A 125 -5.71 -9.01 -12.77
N MET A 126 -6.01 -10.29 -12.63
CA MET A 126 -5.38 -11.11 -11.60
C MET A 126 -3.91 -11.36 -11.95
N PRO A 127 -2.99 -11.25 -10.98
CA PRO A 127 -1.60 -11.63 -11.21
C PRO A 127 -1.53 -13.13 -11.52
N THR A 128 -0.97 -13.49 -12.68
CA THR A 128 -0.70 -14.89 -13.05
C THR A 128 0.60 -15.34 -12.41
N TYR A 129 0.60 -16.42 -11.64
CA TYR A 129 1.85 -16.98 -11.10
C TYR A 129 2.65 -17.64 -12.25
N PRO A 130 3.98 -17.46 -12.37
CA PRO A 130 4.92 -16.89 -11.39
C PRO A 130 5.18 -15.36 -11.50
N GLY A 131 4.51 -14.66 -12.42
CA GLY A 131 4.70 -13.23 -12.68
C GLY A 131 3.61 -12.36 -12.06
N ILE A 132 3.77 -11.98 -10.80
CA ILE A 132 2.88 -11.00 -10.18
C ILE A 132 3.18 -9.63 -10.79
N ASN A 133 2.43 -9.24 -11.82
CA ASN A 133 2.44 -7.89 -12.38
C ASN A 133 1.62 -6.95 -11.48
N ILE A 134 2.24 -6.41 -10.44
CA ILE A 134 1.66 -5.32 -9.66
C ILE A 134 1.82 -4.04 -10.48
N LEU A 135 0.73 -3.57 -11.10
CA LEU A 135 0.68 -2.35 -11.92
C LEU A 135 0.82 -1.04 -11.11
N GLY A 136 1.54 -1.07 -9.99
CA GLY A 136 1.80 0.08 -9.14
C GLY A 136 1.10 -0.01 -7.78
N ILE A 137 1.89 0.32 -6.76
CA ILE A 137 1.40 0.69 -5.44
C ILE A 137 1.47 2.22 -5.41
N ALA A 138 0.32 2.87 -5.38
CA ALA A 138 0.23 4.32 -5.35
C ALA A 138 -0.29 4.78 -3.99
N THR A 139 0.47 5.66 -3.36
CA THR A 139 0.07 6.46 -2.20
C THR A 139 -0.51 7.78 -2.70
N LYS A 140 -1.80 8.04 -2.47
CA LYS A 140 -2.55 9.13 -3.11
C LYS A 140 -2.13 10.55 -2.68
N ASP A 141 -1.50 10.73 -1.50
CA ASP A 141 -1.08 12.07 -1.01
C ASP A 141 0.44 12.21 -0.78
N TRP A 142 1.24 12.19 -1.84
CA TRP A 142 2.64 12.68 -1.80
C TRP A 142 2.80 14.12 -2.29
N GLN A 143 1.70 14.84 -2.53
CA GLN A 143 1.74 16.23 -2.98
C GLN A 143 2.04 17.25 -1.86
N HIS A 144 2.25 16.82 -0.61
CA HIS A 144 2.41 17.72 0.55
C HIS A 144 3.55 17.34 1.53
N PHE A 145 4.53 16.51 1.13
CA PHE A 145 5.76 16.35 1.92
C PHE A 145 6.81 17.38 1.48
N PRO A 146 7.14 18.40 2.31
CA PRO A 146 8.09 19.45 1.91
C PRO A 146 9.54 18.98 1.85
N ASP A 147 9.88 17.81 2.43
CA ASP A 147 11.28 17.37 2.62
C ASP A 147 11.60 16.00 1.99
N GLY A 148 10.87 15.60 0.95
CA GLY A 148 11.24 14.42 0.14
C GLY A 148 12.48 14.70 -0.73
N PRO A 149 13.39 13.72 -0.96
CA PRO A 149 14.61 13.91 -1.76
C PRO A 149 14.34 14.15 -3.27
N ILE A 150 13.07 14.21 -3.67
CA ILE A 150 12.60 14.50 -5.02
C ILE A 150 11.41 15.44 -4.86
N GLY A 151 11.64 16.72 -5.15
CA GLY A 151 10.57 17.71 -5.19
C GLY A 151 9.47 17.28 -6.17
N ASN A 152 8.21 17.52 -5.78
CA ASN A 152 7.02 17.51 -6.63
C ASN A 152 6.75 16.30 -7.56
N GLN A 153 7.42 15.17 -7.37
CA GLN A 153 7.09 13.93 -8.09
C GLN A 153 6.62 12.87 -7.11
N GLY A 154 5.37 12.46 -7.26
CA GLY A 154 4.74 11.48 -6.40
C GLY A 154 5.40 10.10 -6.54
N GLY A 155 5.59 9.45 -5.39
CA GLY A 155 5.92 8.02 -5.28
C GLY A 155 7.42 7.72 -5.17
N PHE A 156 7.87 7.25 -4.01
CA PHE A 156 9.20 6.63 -3.85
C PHE A 156 9.18 5.10 -3.80
N LEU A 157 8.02 4.43 -3.94
CA LEU A 157 8.06 3.00 -4.24
C LEU A 157 8.28 2.82 -5.74
N MET A 158 9.53 2.54 -6.11
CA MET A 158 9.89 2.23 -7.49
C MET A 158 9.28 0.89 -7.86
N ILE A 159 8.12 0.92 -8.50
CA ILE A 159 7.45 -0.26 -9.02
C ILE A 159 7.55 -0.17 -10.52
N ARG A 160 8.44 -0.99 -11.08
CA ARG A 160 8.61 -1.08 -12.53
C ARG A 160 7.42 -1.84 -13.14
N PRO A 161 7.01 -1.50 -14.38
CA PRO A 161 5.82 -2.06 -15.00
C PRO A 161 6.02 -3.45 -15.61
N ASP A 162 6.73 -4.40 -15.01
CA ASP A 162 6.85 -5.73 -15.61
C ASP A 162 7.56 -6.78 -14.74
N TYR A 163 6.75 -7.74 -14.29
CA TYR A 163 7.08 -9.14 -14.02
C TYR A 163 8.07 -9.53 -12.92
N ILE A 164 8.85 -8.64 -12.32
CA ILE A 164 9.71 -9.05 -11.20
C ILE A 164 9.83 -7.97 -10.13
N ILE A 165 9.40 -8.30 -8.91
CA ILE A 165 9.77 -7.54 -7.71
C ILE A 165 11.20 -7.93 -7.40
N HIS A 166 12.13 -7.08 -7.84
CA HIS A 166 13.52 -7.13 -7.48
C HIS A 166 13.94 -5.70 -7.19
N VAL A 167 14.34 -5.45 -5.94
CA VAL A 167 14.92 -4.16 -5.56
C VAL A 167 16.30 -4.07 -6.20
N ALA A 168 16.48 -3.17 -7.17
CA ALA A 168 17.78 -3.01 -7.80
C ALA A 168 18.77 -2.39 -6.81
N GLU A 169 20.08 -2.56 -7.06
CA GLU A 169 21.12 -2.01 -6.20
C GLU A 169 21.01 -0.49 -6.05
N PHE A 170 20.70 0.21 -7.13
CA PHE A 170 20.45 1.65 -7.12
C PHE A 170 19.26 2.01 -6.21
N ASP A 171 18.18 1.25 -6.28
CA ASP A 171 16.97 1.45 -5.49
C ASP A 171 17.27 1.23 -3.99
N ALA A 172 18.04 0.19 -3.69
CA ALA A 172 18.49 -0.13 -2.34
C ALA A 172 19.38 0.98 -1.77
N TRP A 173 20.30 1.51 -2.58
CA TRP A 173 21.13 2.65 -2.20
C TRP A 173 20.29 3.89 -1.89
N MET A 174 19.31 4.21 -2.74
CA MET A 174 18.42 5.36 -2.51
C MET A 174 17.60 5.20 -1.23
N LEU A 175 17.07 4.01 -0.95
CA LEU A 175 16.31 3.75 0.27
C LEU A 175 17.18 3.91 1.53
N ARG A 176 18.42 3.43 1.48
CA ARG A 176 19.39 3.61 2.57
C ARG A 176 19.78 5.07 2.78
N ASP A 177 20.00 5.82 1.70
CA ASP A 177 20.29 7.25 1.79
C ASP A 177 19.11 8.05 2.35
N TRP A 178 17.89 7.73 1.91
CA TRP A 178 16.66 8.28 2.47
C TRP A 178 16.54 8.02 3.97
N TRP A 179 16.80 6.79 4.44
CA TRP A 179 16.74 6.45 5.86
C TRP A 179 17.71 7.31 6.69
N ARG A 180 18.98 7.39 6.28
CA ARG A 180 20.00 8.21 6.94
C ARG A 180 19.57 9.68 7.07
N LYS A 181 19.07 10.27 5.99
CA LYS A 181 18.61 11.67 5.97
C LYS A 181 17.38 11.88 6.86
N THR A 182 16.42 10.96 6.81
CA THR A 182 15.20 11.02 7.62
C THR A 182 15.51 10.93 9.11
N LYS A 183 16.36 9.98 9.50
CA LYS A 183 16.85 9.81 10.87
C LYS A 183 17.49 11.10 11.40
N ALA A 184 18.41 11.68 10.62
CA ALA A 184 19.05 12.94 10.97
C ALA A 184 18.06 14.11 11.12
N HIS A 185 17.10 14.24 10.21
CA HIS A 185 16.09 15.31 10.26
C HIS A 185 15.10 15.15 11.42
N ARG A 186 14.78 13.91 11.79
CA ARG A 186 13.84 13.57 12.87
C ARG A 186 14.50 13.41 14.25
N ASN A 187 15.81 13.57 14.35
CA ASN A 187 16.61 13.32 15.55
C ASN A 187 16.37 11.94 16.17
N TRP A 188 16.40 10.90 15.32
CA TRP A 188 16.31 9.49 15.72
C TRP A 188 17.69 8.84 15.91
#